data_AF-A0A1Y4FD42-F1
#
_entry.id   AF-A0A1Y4FD42-F1
#
_cell.length_a   1.000
_cell.length_b   1.000
_cell.length_c   1.000
_cell.angle_alpha   90.00
_cell.angle_beta   90.00
_cell.angle_gamma   90.00
#
_symmetry.space_group_name_H-M   'P 1'
#
loop_
_entity.id
_entity.type
_entity.pdbx_description
1 polymer ?
#
loop_
_entity_poly.entity_id
_entity_poly.type
_entity_poly.pdbx_seq_one_letter_code
_entity_poly.pdbx_strand_id
1 'polypeptide(L)'
;MKTKNLFGILMLFLLTFNFISCDKEDEDGRKITDYKEYVLTVASEMKPGVIWSEGNNFLKEVYVVKKENAEDWEAMGYIDGFEFEKGYEYKIKVSETSYLDHSMGQPAWTEYDLLDVLSKEEKNSENLPLHFIPEWFYEEHVLPKYKYAVEADKKEVIETDLKESSIIPLDYHYLLYRGGDALLRWFAIKDDKNTLGPCIIKSENKDPEKMPESYKLLPPEGNVEGFIGWSFLDEEGNETNYPSFDVFVGRSAKSKSFNPAPNIVYLYKDLTEYYKNKYPEIGVKTVVASYTVGIN
;
A
#
# COMPACT_ATOMS: atom_id res chain seq x y z
N MET A 1 88.05 -31.55 4.02
CA MET A 1 88.87 -30.75 3.08
C MET A 1 88.04 -30.49 1.82
N LYS A 2 87.82 -29.21 1.49
CA LYS A 2 87.41 -28.62 0.20
C LYS A 2 85.98 -28.81 -0.34
N THR A 3 85.30 -27.66 -0.42
CA THR A 3 84.14 -27.25 -1.23
C THR A 3 84.39 -27.28 -2.75
N LYS A 4 83.30 -27.37 -3.53
CA LYS A 4 82.98 -26.70 -4.82
C LYS A 4 81.55 -27.14 -5.22
N ASN A 5 80.56 -26.24 -5.29
CA ASN A 5 80.08 -25.50 -6.50
C ASN A 5 79.71 -26.46 -7.67
N LEU A 6 78.62 -26.33 -8.44
CA LEU A 6 77.72 -25.23 -8.79
C LEU A 6 76.55 -25.83 -9.62
N PHE A 7 75.37 -25.19 -9.58
CA PHE A 7 74.41 -24.99 -10.69
C PHE A 7 74.07 -26.13 -11.67
N GLY A 8 72.79 -26.49 -11.75
CA GLY A 8 72.25 -27.17 -12.92
C GLY A 8 70.79 -27.59 -12.80
N ILE A 9 69.91 -26.82 -13.46
CA ILE A 9 68.62 -27.24 -14.00
C ILE A 9 67.44 -27.25 -13.01
N LEU A 10 66.82 -26.07 -12.94
CA LEU A 10 65.40 -25.84 -12.67
C LEU A 10 64.56 -26.69 -13.64
N MET A 11 64.10 -27.87 -13.22
CA MET A 11 63.10 -28.64 -13.98
C MET A 11 61.71 -28.24 -13.50
N LEU A 12 60.99 -27.55 -14.40
CA LEU A 12 59.57 -27.22 -14.29
C LEU A 12 58.76 -28.51 -14.02
N PHE A 13 58.16 -28.60 -12.84
CA PHE A 13 56.94 -29.41 -12.66
C PHE A 13 55.75 -28.59 -13.19
N LEU A 14 55.57 -28.62 -14.51
CA LEU A 14 54.31 -28.25 -15.17
C LEU A 14 53.30 -29.35 -14.84
N LEU A 15 52.59 -29.18 -13.73
CA LEU A 15 51.34 -29.88 -13.44
C LEU A 15 50.31 -29.43 -14.48
N THR A 16 50.23 -30.15 -15.60
CA THR A 16 49.15 -30.04 -16.58
C THR A 16 47.88 -30.67 -16.01
N PHE A 17 47.23 -29.96 -15.08
CA PHE A 17 45.82 -30.16 -14.81
C PHE A 17 45.03 -29.67 -16.02
N ASN A 18 44.83 -30.56 -16.99
CA ASN A 18 43.78 -30.40 -17.99
C ASN A 18 42.43 -30.60 -17.29
N PHE A 19 41.97 -29.56 -16.60
CA PHE A 19 40.53 -29.38 -16.39
C PHE A 19 39.98 -28.89 -17.73
N ILE A 20 39.64 -29.83 -18.61
CA ILE A 20 38.61 -29.59 -19.61
C ILE A 20 37.32 -29.54 -18.79
N SER A 21 37.02 -28.37 -18.22
CA SER A 21 35.65 -28.04 -17.90
C SER A 21 34.92 -28.02 -19.23
N CYS A 22 33.92 -28.88 -19.38
CA CYS A 22 32.99 -28.77 -20.50
C CYS A 22 32.34 -27.39 -20.42
N ASP A 23 32.84 -26.44 -21.22
CA ASP A 23 32.08 -25.29 -21.66
C ASP A 23 30.86 -25.81 -22.42
N LYS A 24 29.73 -25.83 -21.72
CA LYS A 24 28.41 -25.50 -22.25
C LYS A 24 27.63 -24.84 -21.11
N GLU A 25 28.11 -23.70 -20.64
CA GLU A 25 27.17 -22.69 -20.19
C GLU A 25 26.49 -22.18 -21.46
N ASP A 26 25.42 -22.84 -21.87
CA ASP A 26 24.40 -22.16 -22.65
C ASP A 26 23.83 -21.11 -21.68
N GLU A 27 24.51 -19.96 -21.58
CA GLU A 27 23.95 -18.73 -21.03
C GLU A 27 22.82 -18.33 -21.97
N ASP A 28 21.72 -19.03 -21.81
CA ASP A 28 20.42 -18.69 -22.35
C ASP A 28 19.98 -17.40 -21.66
N GLY A 29 20.59 -16.28 -22.04
CA GLY A 29 20.15 -14.94 -21.66
C GLY A 29 18.71 -14.70 -22.11
N ARG A 30 18.14 -13.54 -21.80
CA ARG A 30 16.73 -13.19 -22.06
C ARG A 30 16.12 -13.85 -23.31
N LYS A 31 15.16 -14.75 -23.08
CA LYS A 31 14.33 -15.41 -24.10
C LYS A 31 12.91 -14.89 -24.06
N ILE A 32 12.32 -14.62 -25.22
CA ILE A 32 10.88 -14.44 -25.36
C ILE A 32 10.24 -15.83 -25.39
N THR A 33 9.29 -16.07 -24.50
CA THR A 33 8.58 -17.35 -24.34
C THR A 33 7.16 -17.30 -24.91
N ASP A 34 6.54 -16.14 -24.93
CA ASP A 34 5.25 -15.89 -25.56
C ASP A 34 5.16 -14.43 -26.02
N TYR A 35 4.38 -14.19 -27.07
CA TYR A 35 4.08 -12.87 -27.59
C TYR A 35 2.68 -12.85 -28.17
N LYS A 36 1.87 -11.90 -27.72
CA LYS A 36 0.53 -11.68 -28.27
C LYS A 36 0.19 -10.20 -28.28
N GLU A 37 -0.62 -9.83 -29.26
CA GLU A 37 -1.21 -8.50 -29.36
C GLU A 37 -2.72 -8.63 -29.28
N TYR A 38 -3.35 -7.74 -28.54
CA TYR A 38 -4.81 -7.71 -28.42
C TYR A 38 -5.29 -6.32 -28.04
N VAL A 39 -6.60 -6.12 -28.15
CA VAL A 39 -7.26 -4.87 -27.77
C VAL A 39 -7.78 -4.99 -26.34
N LEU A 40 -7.52 -3.96 -25.55
CA LEU A 40 -8.09 -3.75 -24.22
C LEU A 40 -9.05 -2.56 -24.25
N THR A 41 -10.16 -2.70 -23.53
CA THR A 41 -10.89 -1.54 -23.02
C THR A 41 -10.31 -1.18 -21.65
N VAL A 42 -9.90 0.07 -21.45
CA VAL A 42 -9.47 0.61 -20.16
C VAL A 42 -10.57 1.53 -19.65
N ALA A 43 -11.07 1.28 -18.45
CA ALA A 43 -12.14 2.06 -17.84
C ALA A 43 -11.71 3.50 -17.52
N SER A 44 -12.69 4.36 -17.29
CA SER A 44 -12.51 5.79 -16.97
C SER A 44 -11.92 6.11 -15.61
N GLU A 45 -11.74 5.11 -14.75
CA GLU A 45 -11.22 5.25 -13.40
C GLU A 45 -10.27 4.10 -13.08
N MET A 46 -9.23 4.40 -12.31
CA MET A 46 -8.43 3.37 -11.64
C MET A 46 -9.14 2.93 -10.35
N LYS A 47 -8.80 1.73 -9.88
CA LYS A 47 -9.31 1.21 -8.60
C LYS A 47 -8.17 0.73 -7.70
N PRO A 48 -8.36 0.70 -6.38
CA PRO A 48 -7.42 0.03 -5.48
C PRO A 48 -7.26 -1.43 -5.87
N GLY A 49 -6.03 -1.93 -5.94
CA GLY A 49 -5.76 -3.32 -6.32
C GLY A 49 -4.41 -3.81 -5.81
N VAL A 50 -4.30 -5.13 -5.70
CA VAL A 50 -3.05 -5.78 -5.31
C VAL A 50 -2.33 -6.27 -6.56
N ILE A 51 -1.08 -5.85 -6.73
CA ILE A 51 -0.19 -6.37 -7.77
C ILE A 51 0.95 -7.16 -7.15
N TRP A 52 1.47 -8.13 -7.88
CA TRP A 52 2.68 -8.85 -7.50
C TRP A 52 3.87 -8.30 -8.27
N SER A 53 4.96 -7.99 -7.57
CA SER A 53 6.24 -7.58 -8.16
C SER A 53 7.39 -7.99 -7.24
N GLU A 54 8.53 -8.40 -7.79
CA GLU A 54 9.74 -8.71 -7.00
C GLU A 54 9.52 -9.65 -5.79
N GLY A 55 8.61 -10.62 -5.92
CA GLY A 55 8.30 -11.58 -4.86
C GLY A 55 7.40 -11.05 -3.74
N ASN A 56 6.87 -9.84 -3.87
CA ASN A 56 6.04 -9.17 -2.88
C ASN A 56 4.71 -8.71 -3.49
N ASN A 57 3.67 -8.64 -2.65
CA ASN A 57 2.37 -8.08 -3.00
C ASN A 57 2.31 -6.62 -2.58
N PHE A 58 1.90 -5.75 -3.50
CA PHE A 58 1.81 -4.31 -3.27
C PHE A 58 0.39 -3.82 -3.53
N LEU A 59 -0.14 -3.04 -2.59
CA LEU A 59 -1.36 -2.30 -2.78
C LEU A 59 -1.06 -1.00 -3.53
N LYS A 60 -1.74 -0.77 -4.65
CA LYS A 60 -1.65 0.46 -5.45
C LYS A 60 -2.94 0.70 -6.23
N GLU A 61 -3.00 1.78 -7.01
CA GLU A 61 -4.01 1.93 -8.05
C GLU A 61 -3.66 1.09 -9.27
N VAL A 62 -4.66 0.40 -9.80
CA VAL A 62 -4.54 -0.42 -11.00
C VAL A 62 -5.48 0.10 -12.08
N TYR A 63 -5.06 -0.06 -13.34
CA TYR A 63 -5.95 0.10 -14.47
C TYR A 63 -7.02 -0.98 -14.40
N VAL A 64 -8.27 -0.58 -14.67
CA VAL A 64 -9.40 -1.51 -14.78
C VAL A 64 -9.59 -1.81 -16.25
N VAL A 65 -9.22 -3.03 -16.66
CA VAL A 65 -9.14 -3.40 -18.08
C VAL A 65 -10.11 -4.53 -18.41
N LYS A 66 -10.55 -4.60 -19.65
CA LYS A 66 -11.40 -5.68 -20.17
C LYS A 66 -10.87 -6.11 -21.52
N LYS A 67 -10.59 -7.40 -21.66
CA LYS A 67 -10.20 -8.02 -22.93
C LYS A 67 -11.40 -8.10 -23.87
N GLU A 68 -11.14 -8.10 -25.17
CA GLU A 68 -12.20 -8.27 -26.16
C GLU A 68 -12.97 -9.58 -25.92
N ASN A 69 -14.30 -9.48 -25.83
CA ASN A 69 -15.24 -10.58 -25.50
C ASN A 69 -15.22 -11.10 -24.05
N ALA A 70 -14.46 -10.48 -23.13
CA ALA A 70 -14.58 -10.78 -21.70
C ALA A 70 -15.81 -10.09 -21.10
N GLU A 71 -16.50 -10.77 -20.19
CA GLU A 71 -17.62 -10.17 -19.45
C GLU A 71 -17.11 -9.35 -18.26
N ASP A 72 -16.09 -9.85 -17.57
CA ASP A 72 -15.55 -9.29 -16.33
C ASP A 72 -14.42 -8.28 -16.57
N TRP A 73 -14.28 -7.36 -15.62
CA TRP A 73 -13.14 -6.45 -15.54
C TRP A 73 -11.98 -7.13 -14.81
N GLU A 74 -10.76 -6.84 -15.24
CA GLU A 74 -9.49 -7.35 -14.68
C GLU A 74 -8.63 -6.17 -14.20
N ALA A 75 -7.79 -6.42 -13.20
CA ALA A 75 -6.78 -5.47 -12.76
C ALA A 75 -5.52 -5.56 -13.63
N MET A 76 -4.98 -4.42 -14.06
CA MET A 76 -3.68 -4.34 -14.72
C MET A 76 -2.80 -3.26 -14.08
N GLY A 77 -1.60 -3.65 -13.67
CA GLY A 77 -0.74 -2.81 -12.82
C GLY A 77 0.11 -1.78 -13.56
N TYR A 78 0.44 -2.03 -14.82
CA TYR A 78 1.31 -1.20 -15.65
C TYR A 78 1.13 -1.52 -17.14
N ILE A 79 1.20 -0.49 -17.98
CA ILE A 79 1.26 -0.59 -19.44
C ILE A 79 2.26 0.47 -19.89
N ASP A 80 3.38 0.05 -20.47
CA ASP A 80 4.44 0.95 -20.90
C ASP A 80 3.93 1.88 -22.01
N GLY A 81 4.25 3.16 -21.90
CA GLY A 81 3.82 4.18 -22.86
C GLY A 81 2.35 4.62 -22.75
N PHE A 82 1.54 4.06 -21.83
CA PHE A 82 0.15 4.46 -21.65
C PHE A 82 -0.02 5.58 -20.61
N GLU A 83 -0.44 6.76 -21.08
CA GLU A 83 -0.79 7.89 -20.23
C GLU A 83 -2.30 7.93 -19.96
N PHE A 84 -2.67 7.60 -18.73
CA PHE A 84 -4.07 7.57 -18.31
C PHE A 84 -4.59 8.95 -17.90
N GLU A 85 -5.80 9.27 -18.34
CA GLU A 85 -6.56 10.44 -17.90
C GLU A 85 -7.90 10.00 -17.32
N LYS A 86 -8.18 10.35 -16.06
CA LYS A 86 -9.43 10.06 -15.36
C LYS A 86 -10.62 10.68 -16.12
N GLY A 87 -11.74 9.96 -16.18
CA GLY A 87 -12.96 10.39 -16.89
C GLY A 87 -13.03 9.94 -18.35
N TYR A 88 -12.00 9.25 -18.88
CA TYR A 88 -11.99 8.74 -20.24
C TYR A 88 -11.88 7.22 -20.29
N GLU A 89 -12.77 6.58 -21.03
CA GLU A 89 -12.63 5.17 -21.40
C GLU A 89 -11.79 5.08 -22.68
N TYR A 90 -10.86 4.13 -22.71
CA TYR A 90 -9.96 3.92 -23.85
C TYR A 90 -10.22 2.58 -24.49
N LYS A 91 -10.03 2.51 -25.81
CA LYS A 91 -9.67 1.26 -26.49
C LYS A 91 -8.23 1.37 -26.93
N ILE A 92 -7.37 0.49 -26.41
CA ILE A 92 -5.95 0.48 -26.73
C ILE A 92 -5.56 -0.88 -27.30
N LYS A 93 -4.59 -0.86 -28.22
CA LYS A 93 -3.91 -2.07 -28.68
C LYS A 93 -2.62 -2.21 -27.86
N VAL A 94 -2.39 -3.38 -27.28
CA VAL A 94 -1.22 -3.67 -26.47
C VAL A 94 -0.48 -4.90 -26.98
N SER A 95 0.83 -4.97 -26.76
CA SER A 95 1.59 -6.22 -26.77
C SER A 95 1.76 -6.74 -25.36
N GLU A 96 1.60 -8.05 -25.18
CA GLU A 96 1.99 -8.79 -23.98
C GLU A 96 3.17 -9.70 -24.37
N THR A 97 4.33 -9.45 -23.78
CA THR A 97 5.56 -10.21 -24.04
C THR A 97 6.02 -10.89 -22.78
N SER A 98 6.07 -12.22 -22.78
CA SER A 98 6.57 -13.01 -21.65
C SER A 98 8.02 -13.40 -21.87
N TYR A 99 8.87 -13.14 -20.87
CA TYR A 99 10.29 -13.41 -20.91
C TYR A 99 10.69 -14.51 -19.92
N LEU A 100 11.78 -15.20 -20.24
CA LEU A 100 12.50 -16.11 -19.35
C LEU A 100 14.00 -15.80 -19.41
N ASP A 101 14.59 -15.46 -18.27
CA ASP A 101 16.02 -15.24 -18.09
C ASP A 101 16.47 -15.77 -16.72
N HIS A 102 17.09 -16.95 -16.70
CA HIS A 102 17.53 -17.57 -15.45
C HIS A 102 18.66 -16.82 -14.73
N SER A 103 19.30 -15.84 -15.39
CA SER A 103 20.30 -14.96 -14.74
C SER A 103 19.66 -13.86 -13.89
N MET A 104 18.37 -13.56 -14.11
CA MET A 104 17.66 -12.52 -13.37
C MET A 104 17.10 -13.03 -12.04
N GLY A 105 17.04 -12.15 -11.04
CA GLY A 105 16.46 -12.47 -9.73
C GLY A 105 15.00 -12.92 -9.81
N GLN A 106 14.24 -12.37 -10.77
CA GLN A 106 12.96 -12.90 -11.19
C GLN A 106 13.11 -13.47 -12.60
N PRO A 107 13.19 -14.80 -12.74
CA PRO A 107 13.55 -15.38 -14.02
C PRO A 107 12.43 -15.32 -15.05
N ALA A 108 11.17 -15.19 -14.65
CA ALA A 108 10.04 -15.07 -15.55
C ALA A 108 9.22 -13.81 -15.23
N TRP A 109 8.94 -13.01 -16.25
CA TRP A 109 8.12 -11.80 -16.15
C TRP A 109 7.38 -11.53 -17.46
N THR A 110 6.36 -10.67 -17.39
CA THR A 110 5.56 -10.26 -18.54
C THR A 110 5.55 -8.74 -18.62
N GLU A 111 5.86 -8.20 -19.78
CA GLU A 111 5.77 -6.77 -20.09
C GLU A 111 4.52 -6.51 -20.95
N TYR A 112 3.91 -5.35 -20.72
CA TYR A 112 2.77 -4.87 -21.49
C TYR A 112 3.14 -3.52 -22.08
N ASP A 113 3.17 -3.40 -23.42
CA ASP A 113 3.50 -2.14 -24.09
C ASP A 113 2.30 -1.63 -24.87
N LEU A 114 2.08 -0.32 -24.83
CA LEU A 114 1.11 0.34 -25.68
C LEU A 114 1.61 0.33 -27.13
N LEU A 115 0.81 -0.24 -28.02
CA LEU A 115 1.06 -0.20 -29.47
C LEU A 115 0.29 0.93 -30.16
N ASP A 116 -0.97 1.14 -29.77
CA ASP A 116 -1.82 2.18 -30.36
C ASP A 116 -3.01 2.54 -29.45
N VAL A 117 -3.50 3.78 -29.57
CA VAL A 117 -4.74 4.24 -28.93
C VAL A 117 -5.83 4.32 -29.99
N LEU A 118 -6.71 3.32 -30.01
CA LEU A 118 -7.77 3.18 -31.01
C LEU A 118 -8.94 4.13 -30.76
N SER A 119 -9.27 4.39 -29.49
CA SER A 119 -10.21 5.43 -29.10
C SER A 119 -9.95 5.94 -27.68
N LYS A 120 -10.41 7.17 -27.44
CA LYS A 120 -10.46 7.83 -26.14
C LYS A 120 -11.78 8.61 -26.08
N GLU A 121 -12.66 8.23 -25.17
CA GLU A 121 -14.01 8.77 -25.08
C GLU A 121 -14.29 9.23 -23.66
N GLU A 122 -14.74 10.47 -23.48
CA GLU A 122 -15.20 10.95 -22.18
C GLU A 122 -16.44 10.15 -21.79
N LYS A 123 -16.32 9.36 -20.73
CA LYS A 123 -17.33 8.37 -20.37
C LYS A 123 -17.13 7.97 -18.92
N ASN A 124 -18.24 7.77 -18.21
CA ASN A 124 -18.22 7.07 -16.93
C ASN A 124 -18.42 5.58 -17.20
N SER A 125 -17.35 4.79 -17.10
CA SER A 125 -17.42 3.35 -17.31
C SER A 125 -18.34 2.70 -16.27
N GLU A 126 -19.22 1.81 -16.72
CA GLU A 126 -20.25 1.20 -15.89
C GLU A 126 -19.81 -0.17 -15.32
N ASN A 127 -20.45 -0.58 -14.22
CA ASN A 127 -20.26 -1.90 -13.60
C ASN A 127 -18.79 -2.20 -13.22
N LEU A 128 -18.05 -1.18 -12.78
CA LEU A 128 -16.70 -1.36 -12.27
C LEU A 128 -16.74 -1.99 -10.87
N PRO A 129 -15.88 -2.98 -10.56
CA PRO A 129 -15.66 -3.40 -9.18
C PRO A 129 -15.20 -2.23 -8.29
N LEU A 130 -15.52 -2.31 -7.00
CA LEU A 130 -15.07 -1.30 -6.01
C LEU A 130 -13.56 -1.34 -5.80
N HIS A 131 -12.96 -2.53 -5.89
CA HIS A 131 -11.52 -2.78 -5.80
C HIS A 131 -11.15 -4.14 -6.43
N PHE A 132 -9.85 -4.36 -6.57
CA PHE A 132 -9.21 -5.62 -6.97
C PHE A 132 -8.24 -6.10 -5.88
N ILE A 133 -8.72 -6.08 -4.64
CA ILE A 133 -7.97 -6.47 -3.44
C ILE A 133 -8.54 -7.80 -2.95
N PRO A 134 -7.79 -8.90 -3.01
CA PRO A 134 -8.26 -10.20 -2.53
C PRO A 134 -8.54 -10.25 -1.03
N GLU A 135 -9.48 -11.08 -0.60
CA GLU A 135 -9.84 -11.31 0.81
C GLU A 135 -8.63 -11.60 1.70
N TRP A 136 -7.80 -12.57 1.28
CA TRP A 136 -6.59 -12.94 2.01
C TRP A 136 -5.64 -11.76 2.26
N PHE A 137 -5.64 -10.74 1.40
CA PHE A 137 -4.74 -9.59 1.55
C PHE A 137 -5.18 -8.70 2.71
N TYR A 138 -6.46 -8.39 2.83
CA TYR A 138 -6.95 -7.49 3.88
C TYR A 138 -7.25 -8.21 5.20
N GLU A 139 -7.62 -9.49 5.17
CA GLU A 139 -7.85 -10.27 6.41
C GLU A 139 -6.57 -10.48 7.24
N GLU A 140 -5.39 -10.48 6.58
CA GLU A 140 -4.10 -10.48 7.27
C GLU A 140 -3.87 -9.20 8.10
N HIS A 141 -4.55 -8.10 7.75
CA HIS A 141 -4.44 -6.83 8.45
C HIS A 141 -5.39 -6.81 9.65
N VAL A 142 -4.85 -6.50 10.83
CA VAL A 142 -5.62 -6.48 12.07
C VAL A 142 -6.65 -5.34 12.04
N LEU A 143 -7.90 -5.66 12.38
CA LEU A 143 -8.96 -4.69 12.63
C LEU A 143 -8.50 -3.58 13.61
N PRO A 144 -9.03 -2.36 13.50
CA PRO A 144 -8.60 -1.26 14.34
C PRO A 144 -8.80 -1.58 15.82
N LYS A 145 -7.76 -1.32 16.64
CA LYS A 145 -7.93 -1.39 18.10
C LYS A 145 -8.46 -0.05 18.59
N TYR A 146 -9.71 -0.06 19.04
CA TYR A 146 -10.38 1.11 19.58
C TYR A 146 -10.18 1.25 21.08
N LYS A 147 -9.84 2.46 21.52
CA LYS A 147 -9.69 2.84 22.93
C LYS A 147 -10.30 4.21 23.16
N TYR A 148 -10.70 4.46 24.40
CA TYR A 148 -11.16 5.76 24.83
C TYR A 148 -10.82 5.99 26.31
N ALA A 149 -10.78 7.25 26.72
CA ALA A 149 -10.70 7.66 28.12
C ALA A 149 -11.71 8.78 28.37
N VAL A 150 -12.41 8.68 29.51
CA VAL A 150 -13.49 9.59 29.89
C VAL A 150 -13.29 10.04 31.33
N GLU A 151 -13.29 11.35 31.53
CA GLU A 151 -13.34 12.01 32.83
C GLU A 151 -14.59 12.89 32.88
N ALA A 152 -15.63 12.41 33.59
CA ALA A 152 -16.89 13.11 33.77
C ALA A 152 -17.60 12.61 35.04
N ASP A 153 -18.59 13.34 35.54
CA ASP A 153 -19.32 12.96 36.76
C ASP A 153 -20.17 11.69 36.55
N LYS A 154 -20.69 11.48 35.33
CA LYS A 154 -21.42 10.26 34.91
C LYS A 154 -20.84 9.72 33.60
N LYS A 155 -19.63 9.17 33.68
CA LYS A 155 -18.89 8.70 32.51
C LYS A 155 -19.59 7.59 31.73
N GLU A 156 -20.44 6.78 32.36
CA GLU A 156 -21.07 5.60 31.76
C GLU A 156 -21.97 5.97 30.56
N VAL A 157 -22.61 7.14 30.59
CA VAL A 157 -23.44 7.66 29.49
C VAL A 157 -22.58 7.91 28.24
N ILE A 158 -21.40 8.50 28.44
CA ILE A 158 -20.44 8.80 27.37
C ILE A 158 -19.78 7.52 26.87
N GLU A 159 -19.36 6.63 27.77
CA GLU A 159 -18.75 5.35 27.40
C GLU A 159 -19.71 4.45 26.60
N THR A 160 -21.01 4.52 26.88
CA THR A 160 -22.04 3.79 26.11
C THR A 160 -22.16 4.37 24.70
N ASP A 161 -22.28 5.69 24.58
CA ASP A 161 -22.34 6.39 23.29
C ASP A 161 -21.10 6.14 22.42
N LEU A 162 -19.90 6.16 23.01
CA LEU A 162 -18.63 5.87 22.31
C LEU A 162 -18.57 4.43 21.77
N LYS A 163 -19.15 3.45 22.49
CA LYS A 163 -19.21 2.05 22.04
C LYS A 163 -20.24 1.84 20.92
N GLU A 164 -21.36 2.55 20.99
CA GLU A 164 -22.45 2.43 20.02
C GLU A 164 -22.20 3.24 18.76
N SER A 165 -21.44 4.34 18.86
CA SER A 165 -21.19 5.30 17.79
C SER A 165 -19.69 5.61 17.68
N SER A 166 -18.89 4.61 17.30
CA SER A 166 -17.49 4.86 16.97
C SER A 166 -17.37 5.82 15.78
N ILE A 167 -16.32 6.63 15.78
CA ILE A 167 -16.08 7.65 14.74
C ILE A 167 -15.83 7.00 13.38
N ILE A 168 -15.07 5.90 13.38
CA ILE A 168 -14.85 5.05 12.21
C ILE A 168 -15.35 3.62 12.53
N PRO A 169 -15.83 2.85 11.54
CA PRO A 169 -16.25 1.47 11.75
C PRO A 169 -15.14 0.58 12.34
N LEU A 170 -15.51 -0.33 13.24
CA LEU A 170 -14.54 -1.21 13.90
C LEU A 170 -14.41 -2.58 13.22
N ASP A 171 -15.34 -2.91 12.32
CA ASP A 171 -15.43 -4.16 11.57
C ASP A 171 -14.92 -4.02 10.12
N TYR A 172 -14.09 -3.00 9.86
CA TYR A 172 -13.45 -2.75 8.57
C TYR A 172 -11.92 -2.85 8.70
N HIS A 173 -11.27 -3.40 7.68
CA HIS A 173 -9.83 -3.40 7.49
C HIS A 173 -9.42 -2.09 6.81
N TYR A 174 -8.48 -1.36 7.41
CA TYR A 174 -8.03 -0.08 6.91
C TYR A 174 -6.69 -0.22 6.22
N LEU A 175 -6.63 0.23 4.98
CA LEU A 175 -5.47 0.12 4.11
C LEU A 175 -5.02 1.51 3.68
N LEU A 176 -3.71 1.68 3.56
CA LEU A 176 -3.09 2.86 3.00
C LEU A 176 -2.31 2.49 1.74
N TYR A 177 -2.43 3.31 0.70
CA TYR A 177 -1.64 3.15 -0.52
C TYR A 177 -1.35 4.50 -1.16
N ARG A 178 -0.42 4.53 -2.10
CA ARG A 178 -0.18 5.72 -2.94
C ARG A 178 -0.85 5.53 -4.29
N GLY A 179 -1.60 6.54 -4.73
CA GLY A 179 -2.13 6.54 -6.08
C GLY A 179 -1.11 6.88 -7.14
N GLY A 180 -1.54 6.90 -8.40
CA GLY A 180 -0.68 7.24 -9.54
C GLY A 180 -0.10 8.65 -9.47
N ASP A 181 -0.78 9.56 -8.77
CA ASP A 181 -0.37 10.94 -8.45
C ASP A 181 0.58 11.03 -7.23
N ALA A 182 1.03 9.89 -6.69
CA ALA A 182 1.82 9.75 -5.47
C ALA A 182 1.17 10.25 -4.17
N LEU A 183 -0.10 10.66 -4.20
CA LEU A 183 -0.85 11.05 -3.01
C LEU A 183 -1.24 9.82 -2.19
N LEU A 184 -1.13 9.97 -0.86
CA LEU A 184 -1.51 8.92 0.08
C LEU A 184 -3.03 8.83 0.13
N ARG A 185 -3.57 7.63 -0.01
CA ARG A 185 -5.00 7.33 0.04
C ARG A 185 -5.31 6.40 1.21
N TRP A 186 -6.52 6.59 1.72
CA TRP A 186 -7.15 5.75 2.73
C TRP A 186 -8.30 4.98 2.09
N PHE A 187 -8.36 3.68 2.37
CA PHE A 187 -9.43 2.81 1.92
C PHE A 187 -9.80 1.83 3.03
N ALA A 188 -11.09 1.66 3.30
CA ALA A 188 -11.57 0.71 4.29
C ALA A 188 -12.41 -0.38 3.62
N ILE A 189 -12.16 -1.64 3.96
CA ILE A 189 -12.83 -2.80 3.38
C ILE A 189 -13.42 -3.64 4.49
N LYS A 190 -14.71 -3.92 4.41
CA LYS A 190 -15.35 -4.99 5.17
C LYS A 190 -15.48 -6.25 4.33
N ASP A 191 -15.93 -6.07 3.09
CA ASP A 191 -16.03 -7.08 2.05
C ASP A 191 -16.14 -6.40 0.67
N ASP A 192 -16.22 -7.18 -0.40
CA ASP A 192 -16.24 -6.70 -1.79
C ASP A 192 -17.40 -5.74 -2.14
N LYS A 193 -18.43 -5.65 -1.28
CA LYS A 193 -19.62 -4.81 -1.49
C LYS A 193 -19.69 -3.66 -0.49
N ASN A 194 -18.94 -3.75 0.61
CA ASN A 194 -18.98 -2.81 1.72
C ASN A 194 -17.61 -2.19 1.91
N THR A 195 -17.38 -1.05 1.25
CA THR A 195 -16.13 -0.31 1.31
C THR A 195 -16.37 1.16 1.65
N LEU A 196 -15.35 1.81 2.21
CA LEU A 196 -15.30 3.26 2.44
C LEU A 196 -14.08 3.85 1.74
N GLY A 197 -14.27 4.99 1.08
CA GLY A 197 -13.25 5.61 0.24
C GLY A 197 -13.19 4.99 -1.18
N PRO A 198 -12.08 5.16 -1.91
CA PRO A 198 -10.84 5.79 -1.45
C PRO A 198 -11.00 7.29 -1.14
N CYS A 199 -10.18 7.79 -0.23
CA CYS A 199 -10.06 9.21 0.07
C CYS A 199 -8.60 9.63 0.09
N ILE A 200 -8.31 10.81 -0.45
CA ILE A 200 -6.97 11.39 -0.40
C ILE A 200 -6.70 11.88 1.02
N ILE A 201 -5.58 11.45 1.61
CA ILE A 201 -5.11 11.95 2.91
C ILE A 201 -4.28 13.21 2.67
N LYS A 202 -4.77 14.34 3.17
CA LYS A 202 -3.95 15.54 3.34
C LYS A 202 -3.26 15.48 4.69
N SER A 203 -1.92 15.45 4.66
CA SER A 203 -1.08 15.44 5.85
C SER A 203 -0.55 16.83 6.16
N GLU A 204 -0.65 17.25 7.42
CA GLU A 204 -0.09 18.51 7.92
C GLU A 204 0.80 18.24 9.12
N ASN A 205 2.01 18.80 9.15
CA ASN A 205 2.89 18.66 10.31
C ASN A 205 2.25 19.35 11.52
N LYS A 206 2.23 18.66 12.66
CA LYS A 206 1.74 19.21 13.92
C LYS A 206 2.90 19.48 14.85
N ASP A 207 2.77 20.58 15.59
CA ASP A 207 3.70 20.94 16.64
C ASP A 207 3.42 20.03 17.87
N PRO A 208 4.38 19.19 18.31
CA PRO A 208 4.20 18.34 19.48
C PRO A 208 3.88 19.11 20.76
N GLU A 209 4.31 20.38 20.87
CA GLU A 209 3.99 21.23 22.03
C GLU A 209 2.52 21.63 22.08
N LYS A 210 1.81 21.56 20.95
CA LYS A 210 0.38 21.86 20.83
C LYS A 210 -0.50 20.60 20.92
N MET A 211 0.08 19.46 21.26
CA MET A 211 -0.66 18.23 21.48
C MET A 211 -1.70 18.43 22.59
N PRO A 212 -2.98 18.06 22.38
CA PRO A 212 -3.99 18.11 23.42
C PRO A 212 -3.58 17.34 24.68
N GLU A 213 -3.73 17.98 25.84
CA GLU A 213 -3.42 17.38 27.15
C GLU A 213 -4.22 16.09 27.41
N SER A 214 -5.44 16.01 26.85
CA SER A 214 -6.30 14.83 26.91
C SER A 214 -5.62 13.56 26.39
N TYR A 215 -4.69 13.69 25.43
CA TYR A 215 -4.01 12.53 24.83
C TYR A 215 -3.09 11.82 25.82
N LYS A 216 -2.68 12.49 26.91
CA LYS A 216 -1.88 11.88 27.99
C LYS A 216 -2.62 10.77 28.73
N LEU A 217 -3.96 10.74 28.67
CA LEU A 217 -4.78 9.66 29.25
C LEU A 217 -4.69 8.36 28.45
N LEU A 218 -4.32 8.45 27.18
CA LEU A 218 -4.18 7.31 26.26
C LEU A 218 -2.83 7.40 25.55
N PRO A 219 -1.70 7.16 26.23
CA PRO A 219 -0.40 7.19 25.56
C PRO A 219 -0.33 6.12 24.45
N PRO A 220 0.27 6.42 23.29
CA PRO A 220 0.53 5.41 22.26
C PRO A 220 1.38 4.26 22.82
N GLU A 221 1.06 3.02 22.44
CA GLU A 221 1.75 1.84 22.99
C GLU A 221 3.13 1.57 22.37
N GLY A 222 3.39 2.13 21.18
CA GLY A 222 4.63 1.92 20.42
C GLY A 222 5.56 3.13 20.43
N ASN A 223 6.72 2.95 19.77
CA ASN A 223 7.64 4.06 19.54
C ASN A 223 7.01 5.03 18.53
N VAL A 224 6.76 6.25 18.97
CA VAL A 224 6.23 7.33 18.15
C VAL A 224 7.40 8.06 17.48
N GLU A 225 7.31 8.23 16.17
CA GLU A 225 8.34 8.88 15.34
C GLU A 225 7.87 10.21 14.75
N GLY A 226 6.56 10.46 14.72
CA GLY A 226 5.99 11.69 14.19
C GLY A 226 4.61 12.00 14.75
N PHE A 227 4.26 13.28 14.70
CA PHE A 227 2.95 13.82 15.05
C PHE A 227 2.46 14.70 13.91
N ILE A 228 1.37 14.29 13.25
CA ILE A 228 0.81 14.93 12.06
C ILE A 228 -0.71 15.03 12.19
N GLY A 229 -1.35 15.90 11.41
CA GLY A 229 -2.78 15.96 11.26
C GLY A 229 -3.17 15.35 9.92
N TRP A 230 -4.22 14.53 9.93
CA TRP A 230 -4.85 14.00 8.73
C TRP A 230 -6.24 14.59 8.55
N SER A 231 -6.50 15.12 7.36
CA SER A 231 -7.83 15.35 6.83
C SER A 231 -8.03 14.54 5.55
N PHE A 232 -9.29 14.28 5.20
CA PHE A 232 -9.66 13.39 4.12
C PHE A 232 -10.42 14.16 3.04
N LEU A 233 -9.94 14.06 1.82
CA LEU A 233 -10.54 14.67 0.63
C LEU A 233 -11.10 13.56 -0.28
N ASP A 234 -12.13 13.88 -1.06
CA ASP A 234 -12.58 13.00 -2.15
C ASP A 234 -11.54 12.95 -3.28
N GLU A 235 -11.81 12.14 -4.30
CA GLU A 235 -10.90 11.97 -5.45
C GLU A 235 -10.88 13.18 -6.39
N GLU A 236 -11.72 14.19 -6.13
CA GLU A 236 -11.72 15.50 -6.80
C GLU A 236 -10.99 16.56 -5.95
N GLY A 237 -10.59 16.23 -4.73
CA GLY A 237 -9.88 17.10 -3.79
C GLY A 237 -10.79 17.96 -2.89
N ASN A 238 -12.09 17.70 -2.84
CA ASN A 238 -13.02 18.41 -1.95
C ASN A 238 -13.06 17.79 -0.56
N GLU A 239 -13.50 18.57 0.43
CA GLU A 239 -13.65 18.09 1.81
C GLU A 239 -14.72 16.99 1.90
N THR A 240 -14.38 15.90 2.60
CA THR A 240 -15.33 14.83 2.91
C THR A 240 -16.02 15.05 4.25
N ASN A 241 -17.04 14.24 4.53
CA ASN A 241 -17.67 14.19 5.86
C ASN A 241 -16.83 13.41 6.88
N TYR A 242 -15.70 12.81 6.49
CA TYR A 242 -14.84 12.12 7.44
C TYR A 242 -14.15 13.12 8.36
N PRO A 243 -14.18 12.91 9.68
CA PRO A 243 -13.52 13.81 10.60
C PRO A 243 -12.01 13.74 10.45
N SER A 244 -11.34 14.87 10.64
CA SER A 244 -9.89 14.90 10.76
C SER A 244 -9.41 14.20 12.03
N PHE A 245 -8.19 13.69 12.01
CA PHE A 245 -7.52 13.12 13.18
C PHE A 245 -6.17 13.79 13.40
N ASP A 246 -5.76 13.88 14.66
CA ASP A 246 -4.35 13.98 14.96
C ASP A 246 -3.77 12.56 14.95
N VAL A 247 -2.58 12.39 14.39
CA VAL A 247 -2.02 11.09 14.05
C VAL A 247 -0.61 10.99 14.59
N PHE A 248 -0.38 9.96 15.42
CA PHE A 248 0.96 9.54 15.76
C PHE A 248 1.40 8.44 14.80
N VAL A 249 2.53 8.66 14.15
CA VAL A 249 3.16 7.67 13.27
C VAL A 249 4.18 6.92 14.10
N GLY A 250 4.16 5.58 14.06
CA GLY A 250 5.04 4.79 14.91
C GLY A 250 5.37 3.41 14.37
N ARG A 251 6.15 2.69 15.17
CA ARG A 251 6.57 1.32 14.89
C ARG A 251 5.93 0.33 15.84
N SER A 252 5.48 -0.79 15.29
CA SER A 252 5.13 -1.98 16.04
C SER A 252 6.36 -2.58 16.71
N ALA A 253 6.24 -2.88 18.00
CA ALA A 253 7.29 -3.57 18.78
C ALA A 253 7.63 -4.97 18.24
N LYS A 254 6.81 -5.54 17.35
CA LYS A 254 7.02 -6.87 16.75
C LYS A 254 7.87 -6.88 15.48
N SER A 255 8.30 -5.72 14.98
CA SER A 255 9.12 -5.70 13.76
C SER A 255 10.49 -6.33 14.02
N LYS A 256 10.80 -7.39 13.25
CA LYS A 256 12.08 -8.10 13.30
C LYS A 256 13.15 -7.48 12.38
N SER A 257 12.81 -6.47 11.58
CA SER A 257 13.76 -5.85 10.66
C SER A 257 14.59 -4.77 11.35
N PHE A 258 15.82 -4.58 10.87
CA PHE A 258 16.67 -3.48 11.30
C PHE A 258 16.15 -2.18 10.66
N ASN A 259 15.56 -1.30 11.47
CA ASN A 259 15.02 0.00 11.05
C ASN A 259 13.83 -0.07 10.06
N PRO A 260 12.72 -0.74 10.40
CA PRO A 260 11.51 -0.77 9.55
C PRO A 260 10.98 0.64 9.32
N ALA A 261 10.37 0.87 8.15
CA ALA A 261 9.44 1.98 7.99
C ALA A 261 8.34 1.91 9.07
N PRO A 262 7.76 3.05 9.48
CA PRO A 262 6.58 3.05 10.33
C PRO A 262 5.52 2.11 9.77
N ASN A 263 4.96 1.26 10.62
CA ASN A 263 3.98 0.25 10.21
C ASN A 263 2.70 0.29 11.06
N ILE A 264 2.55 1.32 11.91
CA ILE A 264 1.33 1.58 12.67
C ILE A 264 1.09 3.09 12.69
N VAL A 265 -0.17 3.46 12.55
CA VAL A 265 -0.66 4.80 12.89
C VAL A 265 -1.64 4.74 14.04
N TYR A 266 -1.59 5.76 14.89
CA TYR A 266 -2.55 5.95 15.95
C TYR A 266 -3.37 7.21 15.65
N LEU A 267 -4.64 7.03 15.33
CA LEU A 267 -5.57 8.13 15.08
C LEU A 267 -6.17 8.59 16.41
N TYR A 268 -6.08 9.87 16.72
CA TYR A 268 -6.59 10.48 17.94
C TYR A 268 -7.62 11.55 17.63
N LYS A 269 -8.64 11.60 18.49
CA LYS A 269 -9.63 12.66 18.49
C LYS A 269 -9.94 13.09 19.91
N ASP A 270 -9.72 14.38 20.19
CA ASP A 270 -10.29 15.03 21.37
C ASP A 270 -11.78 15.31 21.09
N LEU A 271 -12.65 14.69 21.90
CA LEU A 271 -14.10 14.81 21.82
C LEU A 271 -14.68 15.60 23.00
N THR A 272 -13.83 16.22 23.81
CA THR A 272 -14.23 16.88 25.05
C THR A 272 -15.29 17.95 24.82
N GLU A 273 -15.07 18.85 23.86
CA GLU A 273 -16.04 19.92 23.55
C GLU A 273 -17.33 19.37 22.94
N TYR A 274 -17.23 18.31 22.12
CA TYR A 274 -18.42 17.63 21.59
C TYR A 274 -19.31 17.10 22.72
N TYR A 275 -18.73 16.38 23.68
CA TYR A 275 -19.51 15.80 24.79
C TYR A 275 -19.95 16.81 25.84
N LYS A 276 -19.21 17.91 26.05
CA LYS A 276 -19.69 19.05 26.85
C LYS A 276 -20.97 19.65 26.26
N ASN A 277 -21.04 19.75 24.93
CA ASN A 277 -22.22 20.29 24.24
C ASN A 277 -23.38 19.28 24.19
N LYS A 278 -23.08 17.99 24.01
CA LYS A 278 -24.08 16.92 23.95
C LYS A 278 -24.70 16.61 25.31
N TYR A 279 -23.91 16.65 26.38
CA TYR A 279 -24.33 16.35 27.76
C TYR A 279 -23.86 17.44 28.74
N PRO A 280 -24.40 18.66 28.65
CA PRO A 280 -23.96 19.80 29.47
C PRO A 280 -24.12 19.57 30.99
N GLU A 281 -25.02 18.69 31.39
CA GLU A 281 -25.33 18.35 32.79
C GLU A 281 -24.41 17.30 33.42
N ILE A 282 -23.52 16.67 32.64
CA ILE A 282 -22.71 15.51 33.08
C ILE A 282 -21.30 15.90 33.58
N GLY A 283 -20.98 17.21 33.62
CA GLY A 283 -19.71 17.68 34.19
C GLY A 283 -18.49 17.15 33.43
N VAL A 284 -18.55 17.14 32.09
CA VAL A 284 -17.51 16.58 31.22
C VAL A 284 -16.21 17.38 31.34
N LYS A 285 -15.13 16.72 31.76
CA LYS A 285 -13.79 17.30 31.86
C LYS A 285 -12.94 16.95 30.66
N THR A 286 -12.87 15.67 30.31
CA THR A 286 -12.02 15.14 29.24
C THR A 286 -12.69 13.95 28.57
N VAL A 287 -12.73 13.94 27.23
CA VAL A 287 -13.09 12.76 26.44
C VAL A 287 -12.15 12.64 25.26
N VAL A 288 -11.44 11.52 25.17
CA VAL A 288 -10.53 11.23 24.06
C VAL A 288 -10.77 9.82 23.55
N ALA A 289 -10.72 9.68 22.23
CA ALA A 289 -10.79 8.40 21.53
C ALA A 289 -9.52 8.18 20.70
N SER A 290 -9.06 6.93 20.62
CA SER A 290 -7.97 6.55 19.73
C SER A 290 -8.20 5.22 19.01
N TYR A 291 -7.63 5.13 17.82
CA TYR A 291 -7.66 3.93 16.96
C TYR A 291 -6.23 3.56 16.62
N THR A 292 -5.84 2.31 16.84
CA THR A 292 -4.57 1.77 16.33
C THR A 292 -4.84 1.03 15.04
N VAL A 293 -4.22 1.48 13.95
CA VAL A 293 -4.36 0.92 12.61
C VAL A 293 -2.98 0.46 12.12
N GLY A 294 -2.88 -0.81 11.71
CA GLY A 294 -1.69 -1.30 11.02
C GLY A 294 -1.64 -0.71 9.62
N ILE A 295 -0.45 -0.32 9.16
CA ILE A 295 -0.25 0.16 7.80
C ILE A 295 0.71 -0.80 7.07
N ASN A 296 0.41 -1.04 5.79
CA ASN A 296 1.04 -2.03 4.91
C ASN A 296 2.57 -1.88 4.83
#